data_AF-A0A957CI46-F1
#
_entry.id   AF-A0A957CI46-F1
#
_cell.length_a   1.000
_cell.length_b   1.000
_cell.length_c   1.000
_cell.angle_alpha   90.00
_cell.angle_beta   90.00
_cell.angle_gamma   90.00
#
_symmetry.space_group_name_H-M   'P 1'
#
loop_
_entity.id
_entity.type
_entity.pdbx_description
1 polymer ?
#
loop_
_entity_poly.entity_id
_entity_poly.type
_entity_poly.pdbx_seq_one_letter_code
_entity_poly.pdbx_strand_id
1 'polypeptide(L)'
;MIKQITQRRWVDWPAVAVIGLLLQSFWALRMSQPTYMDAYYYTTNGQRLADGYGFTEEVIWQFLDAPEGFPTSSHTYWMPLTSMVASVGYQFGDQFRAAQLPFWLLAGLLPLLAYSISKVLQQPRWVSWVAAMLTASGGFYNNFYNQPSTFALFAWTGGLCLLALAQGSRHGSSHWWWLLGGVMAGLGHLTRADGALLPVVG
;
A
#
# COMPACT_ATOMS: atom_id res chain seq x y z
N MET A 1 12.65 12.51 39.85
CA MET A 1 13.49 12.43 38.64
C MET A 1 12.74 11.71 37.51
N ILE A 2 11.59 12.23 37.06
CA ILE A 2 10.73 11.61 36.04
C ILE A 2 10.18 12.72 35.13
N LYS A 3 11.02 13.31 34.28
CA LYS A 3 10.58 14.34 33.32
C LYS A 3 11.41 14.44 32.04
N GLN A 4 12.11 13.36 31.65
CA GLN A 4 12.92 13.31 30.41
C GLN A 4 12.43 12.33 29.33
N ILE A 5 11.32 11.61 29.53
CA ILE A 5 10.89 10.53 28.60
C ILE A 5 10.11 11.05 27.38
N THR A 6 9.67 12.31 27.37
CA THR A 6 8.73 12.80 26.34
C THR A 6 9.37 13.42 25.10
N GLN A 7 10.64 13.83 25.13
CA GLN A 7 11.29 14.51 23.99
C GLN A 7 11.93 13.57 22.96
N ARG A 8 12.25 12.31 23.33
CA ARG A 8 12.89 11.35 22.41
C ARG A 8 11.92 10.65 21.44
N ARG A 9 10.63 11.01 21.51
CA ARG A 9 9.53 10.30 20.84
C ARG A 9 9.38 10.60 19.36
N TRP A 10 9.98 11.65 18.79
CA TRP A 10 9.79 11.97 17.35
C TRP A 10 11.05 11.74 16.51
N VAL A 11 12.20 11.53 17.14
CA VAL A 11 13.50 11.35 16.47
C VAL A 11 13.56 10.02 15.69
N ASP A 12 12.76 9.02 16.09
CA ASP A 12 12.81 7.70 15.46
C ASP A 12 12.11 7.64 14.11
N TRP A 13 11.09 8.47 13.88
CA TRP A 13 10.25 8.38 12.68
C TRP A 13 11.07 8.71 11.44
N PRO A 14 11.86 9.80 11.41
CA PRO A 14 12.78 10.05 10.30
C PRO A 14 13.74 8.88 10.08
N ALA A 15 14.31 8.31 11.15
CA ALA A 15 15.26 7.21 11.02
C ALA A 15 14.60 5.93 10.46
N VAL A 16 13.42 5.56 10.95
CA VAL A 16 12.64 4.41 10.45
C VAL A 16 12.24 4.62 8.99
N ALA A 17 11.80 5.83 8.63
CA ALA A 17 11.43 6.18 7.26
C ALA A 17 12.62 6.04 6.31
N VAL A 18 13.76 6.65 6.68
CA VAL A 18 14.98 6.61 5.88
C VAL A 18 15.49 5.18 5.72
N ILE A 19 15.55 4.40 6.80
CA ILE A 19 15.96 2.99 6.74
C ILE A 19 15.04 2.18 5.84
N GLY A 20 13.72 2.33 5.99
CA GLY A 20 12.74 1.64 5.16
C GLY A 20 12.87 1.99 3.68
N LEU A 21 12.97 3.29 3.34
CA LEU A 21 13.17 3.75 1.97
C LEU A 21 14.47 3.22 1.37
N LEU A 22 15.59 3.28 2.10
CA LEU A 22 16.89 2.77 1.64
C LEU A 22 16.87 1.26 1.39
N LEU A 23 16.28 0.49 2.31
CA LEU A 23 16.13 -0.96 2.15
C LEU A 23 15.26 -1.30 0.94
N GLN A 24 14.17 -0.56 0.73
CA GLN A 24 13.29 -0.81 -0.41
C GLN A 24 13.87 -0.29 -1.73
N SER A 25 14.72 0.74 -1.71
CA SER A 25 15.48 1.17 -2.89
C SER A 25 16.37 0.06 -3.44
N PHE A 26 16.99 -0.75 -2.57
CA PHE A 26 17.78 -1.90 -3.02
C PHE A 26 16.96 -2.85 -3.90
N TRP A 27 15.71 -3.15 -3.52
CA TRP A 27 14.84 -4.03 -4.30
C TRP A 27 14.26 -3.32 -5.53
N ALA A 28 13.77 -2.09 -5.36
CA ALA A 28 13.18 -1.30 -6.44
C ALA A 28 14.16 -1.10 -7.61
N LEU A 29 15.44 -0.79 -7.32
CA LEU A 29 16.45 -0.54 -8.35
C LEU A 29 16.77 -1.77 -9.22
N ARG A 30 16.51 -2.98 -8.74
CA ARG A 30 16.70 -4.23 -9.49
C ARG A 30 15.56 -4.57 -10.43
N MET A 31 14.41 -3.90 -10.29
CA MET A 31 13.28 -4.07 -11.18
C MET A 31 13.41 -3.11 -12.36
N SER A 32 13.66 -3.65 -13.56
CA SER A 32 13.60 -2.89 -14.81
C SER A 32 12.21 -2.89 -15.44
N GLN A 33 11.38 -3.86 -15.05
CA GLN A 33 10.03 -4.09 -15.55
C GLN A 33 9.20 -4.82 -14.47
N PRO A 34 7.87 -4.91 -14.63
CA PRO A 34 7.04 -5.74 -13.76
C PRO A 34 7.55 -7.19 -13.72
N THR A 35 7.49 -7.84 -12.56
CA THR A 35 8.10 -9.17 -12.36
C THR A 35 7.11 -10.33 -12.43
N TYR A 36 5.80 -10.04 -12.48
CA TYR A 36 4.75 -11.04 -12.59
C TYR A 36 3.51 -10.47 -13.29
N MET A 37 2.60 -11.37 -13.64
CA MET A 37 1.51 -11.09 -14.57
C MET A 37 0.52 -10.02 -14.05
N ASP A 38 0.09 -10.04 -12.79
CA ASP A 38 -0.80 -8.97 -12.29
C ASP A 38 -0.08 -7.61 -12.20
N ALA A 39 1.24 -7.61 -11.98
CA ALA A 39 1.97 -6.35 -12.01
C ALA A 39 2.04 -5.76 -13.42
N TYR A 40 2.17 -6.59 -14.46
CA TYR A 40 2.01 -6.13 -15.84
C TYR A 40 0.62 -5.54 -16.07
N TYR A 41 -0.42 -6.25 -15.63
CA TYR A 41 -1.80 -5.79 -15.72
C TYR A 41 -2.01 -4.41 -15.09
N TYR A 42 -1.61 -4.21 -13.84
CA TYR A 42 -1.81 -2.94 -13.16
C TYR A 42 -0.96 -1.81 -13.74
N THR A 43 0.25 -2.13 -14.19
CA THR A 43 1.17 -1.18 -14.84
C THR A 43 0.57 -0.68 -16.15
N THR A 44 0.16 -1.58 -17.05
CA THR A 44 -0.43 -1.23 -18.35
C THR A 44 -1.74 -0.46 -18.19
N ASN A 45 -2.63 -0.91 -17.30
CA ASN A 45 -3.87 -0.19 -17.03
C ASN A 45 -3.65 1.17 -16.36
N GLY A 46 -2.62 1.29 -15.51
CA GLY A 46 -2.21 2.57 -14.92
C GLY A 46 -1.70 3.56 -15.98
N GLN A 47 -0.97 3.06 -16.97
CA GLN A 47 -0.50 3.87 -18.09
C GLN A 47 -1.67 4.37 -18.93
N ARG A 48 -2.61 3.50 -19.28
CA ARG A 48 -3.82 3.87 -20.04
C ARG A 48 -4.66 4.93 -19.33
N LEU A 49 -4.80 4.82 -18.00
CA LEU A 49 -5.45 5.85 -17.18
C LEU A 49 -4.71 7.19 -17.25
N ALA A 50 -3.38 7.17 -17.18
CA ALA A 50 -2.56 8.38 -17.26
C ALA A 50 -2.65 9.05 -18.65
N ASP A 51 -2.74 8.25 -19.71
CA ASP A 51 -2.89 8.70 -21.10
C ASP A 51 -4.30 9.21 -21.43
N GLY A 52 -5.26 9.07 -20.50
CA GLY A 52 -6.64 9.56 -20.66
C GLY A 52 -7.60 8.58 -21.35
N TYR A 53 -7.20 7.33 -21.57
CA TYR A 53 -8.07 6.29 -22.17
C TYR A 53 -9.07 5.66 -21.17
N GLY A 54 -9.08 6.11 -19.92
CA GLY A 54 -10.00 5.63 -18.89
C GLY A 54 -9.73 4.19 -18.44
N PHE A 55 -10.72 3.56 -17.80
CA PHE A 55 -10.67 2.16 -17.35
C PHE A 55 -10.89 1.19 -18.52
N THR A 56 -9.91 1.16 -19.42
CA THR A 56 -9.92 0.29 -20.61
C THR A 56 -8.63 -0.52 -20.68
N GLU A 57 -8.67 -1.68 -21.34
CA GLU A 57 -7.51 -2.54 -21.61
C GLU A 57 -7.44 -3.01 -23.06
N GLU A 58 -6.21 -3.27 -23.51
CA GLU A 58 -5.88 -3.81 -24.86
C GLU A 58 -5.31 -5.23 -24.77
N VAL A 59 -5.34 -5.82 -23.57
CA VAL A 59 -4.75 -7.12 -23.28
C VAL A 59 -5.77 -7.95 -22.52
N ILE A 60 -5.89 -9.23 -22.88
CA ILE A 60 -6.70 -10.17 -22.11
C ILE A 60 -5.88 -10.57 -20.88
N TRP A 61 -6.31 -10.13 -19.69
CA TRP A 61 -5.75 -10.66 -18.44
C TRP A 61 -6.22 -12.11 -18.22
N GLN A 62 -7.49 -12.39 -18.47
CA GLN A 62 -8.13 -13.68 -18.19
C GLN A 62 -9.34 -13.93 -19.12
N PHE A 63 -9.73 -15.18 -19.34
CA PHE A 63 -10.76 -15.57 -20.34
C PHE A 63 -12.20 -15.75 -19.81
N LEU A 64 -12.47 -15.52 -18.53
CA LEU A 64 -13.81 -15.58 -17.90
C LEU A 64 -14.81 -14.60 -18.52
N ASP A 65 -14.35 -13.45 -19.04
CA ASP A 65 -15.24 -12.44 -19.64
C ASP A 65 -15.36 -12.53 -21.17
N ALA A 66 -14.56 -13.39 -21.83
CA ALA A 66 -14.56 -13.64 -23.27
C ALA A 66 -14.80 -12.37 -24.16
N PRO A 67 -13.90 -11.36 -24.12
CA PRO A 67 -14.14 -10.08 -24.78
C PRO A 67 -14.26 -10.22 -26.31
N GLU A 68 -15.24 -9.52 -26.90
CA GLU A 68 -15.50 -9.53 -28.34
C GLU A 68 -14.46 -8.76 -29.16
N GLY A 69 -13.68 -7.87 -28.51
CA GLY A 69 -12.66 -7.04 -29.16
C GLY A 69 -11.97 -6.09 -28.19
N PHE A 70 -11.14 -5.19 -28.74
CA PHE A 70 -10.37 -4.21 -27.98
C PHE A 70 -10.57 -2.78 -28.52
N PRO A 71 -10.47 -1.74 -27.66
CA PRO A 71 -10.32 -1.84 -26.20
C PRO A 71 -11.60 -2.37 -25.53
N THR A 72 -11.43 -3.07 -24.42
CA THR A 72 -12.55 -3.51 -23.56
C THR A 72 -12.45 -2.87 -22.18
N SER A 73 -13.48 -3.01 -21.35
CA SER A 73 -13.46 -2.55 -19.96
C SER A 73 -12.40 -3.31 -19.17
N SER A 74 -11.53 -2.59 -18.46
CA SER A 74 -10.61 -3.21 -17.51
C SER A 74 -11.24 -3.34 -16.12
N HIS A 75 -10.57 -4.06 -15.24
CA HIS A 75 -10.94 -4.22 -13.82
C HIS A 75 -12.27 -4.93 -13.57
N THR A 76 -12.68 -5.77 -14.51
CA THR A 76 -13.85 -6.65 -14.37
C THR A 76 -13.61 -7.75 -13.34
N TYR A 77 -12.35 -8.21 -13.21
CA TYR A 77 -11.94 -9.19 -12.20
C TYR A 77 -11.16 -8.57 -11.05
N TRP A 78 -10.12 -7.78 -11.35
CA TRP A 78 -9.27 -7.16 -10.35
C TRP A 78 -9.66 -5.71 -10.05
N MET A 79 -9.55 -5.30 -8.79
CA MET A 79 -9.99 -3.99 -8.35
C MET A 79 -9.03 -2.85 -8.76
N PRO A 80 -9.54 -1.62 -8.97
CA PRO A 80 -8.84 -0.59 -9.74
C PRO A 80 -7.82 0.26 -8.98
N LEU A 81 -7.79 0.24 -7.65
CA LEU A 81 -6.98 1.20 -6.89
C LEU A 81 -5.50 1.13 -7.23
N THR A 82 -4.97 -0.07 -7.47
CA THR A 82 -3.57 -0.27 -7.83
C THR A 82 -3.21 0.45 -9.14
N SER A 83 -4.06 0.36 -10.17
CA SER A 83 -3.83 1.08 -11.43
C SER A 83 -4.03 2.59 -11.28
N MET A 84 -4.98 3.03 -10.46
CA MET A 84 -5.14 4.46 -10.14
C MET A 84 -3.91 5.04 -9.42
N VAL A 85 -3.28 4.27 -8.54
CA VAL A 85 -2.04 4.69 -7.87
C VAL A 85 -0.86 4.67 -8.84
N ALA A 86 -0.78 3.67 -9.72
CA ALA A 86 0.23 3.64 -10.77
C ALA A 86 0.11 4.83 -11.75
N SER A 87 -1.11 5.24 -12.11
CA SER A 87 -1.37 6.36 -13.02
C SER A 87 -0.89 7.71 -12.46
N VAL A 88 -0.96 7.89 -11.13
CA VAL A 88 -0.34 9.05 -10.46
C VAL A 88 1.17 9.05 -10.67
N GLY A 89 1.80 7.88 -10.61
CA GLY A 89 3.23 7.71 -10.88
C GLY A 89 3.62 8.15 -12.30
N TYR A 90 2.81 7.75 -13.28
CA TYR A 90 3.03 8.12 -14.70
C TYR A 90 2.96 9.63 -14.98
N GLN A 91 2.38 10.44 -14.11
CA GLN A 91 2.46 11.91 -14.22
C GLN A 91 3.90 12.45 -14.11
N PHE A 92 4.84 11.64 -13.61
CA PHE A 92 6.26 11.99 -13.47
C PHE A 92 7.14 11.37 -14.57
N GLY A 93 6.54 10.70 -15.57
CA GLY A 93 7.22 10.15 -16.75
C GLY A 93 6.58 8.86 -17.25
N ASP A 94 6.97 8.40 -18.45
CA ASP A 94 6.22 7.35 -19.16
C ASP A 94 6.81 5.94 -18.99
N GLN A 95 7.90 5.82 -18.24
CA GLN A 95 8.59 4.56 -18.00
C GLN A 95 8.03 3.81 -16.79
N PHE A 96 8.26 2.49 -16.73
CA PHE A 96 7.88 1.66 -15.57
C PHE A 96 8.33 2.24 -14.22
N ARG A 97 9.50 2.90 -14.16
CA ARG A 97 10.00 3.55 -12.94
C ARG A 97 9.05 4.61 -12.38
N ALA A 98 8.32 5.31 -13.25
CA ALA A 98 7.34 6.30 -12.83
C ALA A 98 6.15 5.64 -12.13
N ALA A 99 5.60 4.56 -12.71
CA ALA A 99 4.57 3.74 -12.08
C ALA A 99 5.04 3.06 -10.79
N GLN A 100 6.32 2.71 -10.69
CA GLN A 100 6.94 2.10 -9.51
C GLN A 100 7.07 3.10 -8.34
N LEU A 101 7.25 4.39 -8.61
CA LEU A 101 7.58 5.40 -7.59
C LEU A 101 6.58 5.44 -6.41
N PRO A 102 5.25 5.49 -6.63
CA PRO A 102 4.28 5.45 -5.53
C PRO A 102 4.41 4.17 -4.68
N PHE A 103 4.69 3.02 -5.31
CA PHE A 103 4.80 1.74 -4.61
C PHE A 103 6.09 1.62 -3.81
N TRP A 104 7.20 2.18 -4.31
CA TRP A 104 8.43 2.31 -3.52
C TRP A 104 8.21 3.19 -2.28
N LEU A 105 7.48 4.30 -2.41
CA LEU A 105 7.14 5.15 -1.26
C LEU A 105 6.26 4.40 -0.26
N LEU A 106 5.20 3.74 -0.72
CA LEU A 106 4.31 2.94 0.13
C LEU A 106 5.08 1.83 0.83
N ALA A 107 5.89 1.06 0.11
CA ALA A 107 6.71 -0.01 0.67
C ALA A 107 7.74 0.50 1.69
N GLY A 108 8.49 1.54 1.32
CA GLY A 108 9.56 2.10 2.14
C GLY A 108 9.06 2.81 3.39
N LEU A 109 7.83 3.34 3.38
CA LEU A 109 7.21 3.98 4.53
C LEU A 109 6.36 3.03 5.38
N LEU A 110 6.05 1.83 4.89
CA LEU A 110 5.28 0.82 5.65
C LEU A 110 5.86 0.52 7.05
N PRO A 111 7.19 0.53 7.28
CA PRO A 111 7.77 0.39 8.62
C PRO A 111 7.28 1.44 9.63
N LEU A 112 6.93 2.65 9.17
CA LEU A 112 6.36 3.70 10.03
C LEU A 112 4.99 3.30 10.55
N LEU A 113 4.18 2.63 9.74
CA LEU A 113 2.87 2.15 10.16
C LEU A 113 3.03 1.11 11.29
N ALA A 114 3.90 0.12 11.10
CA ALA A 114 4.19 -0.89 12.12
C ALA A 114 4.78 -0.28 13.40
N TYR A 115 5.73 0.66 13.27
CA TYR A 115 6.28 1.39 14.41
C TYR A 115 5.16 2.14 15.15
N SER A 116 4.30 2.87 14.44
CA SER A 116 3.22 3.67 15.01
C SER A 116 2.17 2.81 15.71
N ILE A 117 1.78 1.68 15.11
CA ILE A 117 0.88 0.70 15.75
C ILE A 117 1.49 0.19 17.06
N SER A 118 2.78 -0.19 17.05
CA SER A 118 3.50 -0.61 18.25
C SER A 118 3.48 0.46 19.35
N LYS A 119 3.62 1.74 18.98
CA LYS A 119 3.51 2.86 19.93
C LYS A 119 2.10 3.04 20.49
N VAL A 120 1.07 2.88 19.66
CA VAL A 120 -0.34 2.93 20.09
C VAL A 120 -0.68 1.78 21.05
N LEU A 121 -0.03 0.64 20.88
CA LEU A 121 -0.07 -0.50 21.80
C LEU A 121 0.85 -0.31 23.03
N GLN A 122 1.42 0.88 23.22
CA GLN A 122 2.27 1.26 24.35
C GLN A 122 3.50 0.36 24.55
N GLN A 123 3.99 -0.25 23.48
CA GLN A 123 5.14 -1.14 23.54
C GLN A 123 6.46 -0.37 23.78
N PRO A 124 7.45 -1.03 24.40
CA PRO A 124 8.77 -0.43 24.62
C PRO A 124 9.47 -0.18 23.28
N ARG A 125 10.40 0.79 23.28
CA ARG A 125 11.10 1.27 22.07
C ARG A 125 11.67 0.14 21.21
N TRP A 126 12.33 -0.84 21.83
CA TRP A 126 12.98 -1.93 21.10
C TRP A 126 11.97 -2.80 20.34
N VAL A 127 10.77 -3.04 20.89
CA VAL A 127 9.70 -3.79 20.21
C VAL A 127 9.20 -3.01 19.00
N SER A 128 9.05 -1.68 19.11
CA SER A 128 8.64 -0.85 17.97
C SER A 128 9.68 -0.85 16.84
N TRP A 129 10.97 -0.85 17.19
CA TRP A 129 12.05 -1.02 16.22
C TRP A 129 12.04 -2.41 15.57
N VAL A 130 11.86 -3.48 16.35
CA VAL A 130 11.75 -4.85 15.80
C VAL A 130 10.55 -4.95 14.86
N ALA A 131 9.38 -4.44 15.24
CA ALA A 131 8.20 -4.41 14.37
C ALA A 131 8.49 -3.66 13.05
N ALA A 132 9.10 -2.47 13.14
CA ALA A 132 9.48 -1.69 11.97
C ALA A 132 10.47 -2.44 11.06
N MET A 133 11.49 -3.09 11.63
CA MET A 133 12.50 -3.81 10.85
C MET A 133 11.94 -5.09 10.22
N LEU A 134 11.06 -5.83 10.92
CA LEU A 134 10.37 -6.97 10.34
C LEU A 134 9.52 -6.54 9.14
N THR A 135 8.77 -5.44 9.27
CA THR A 135 8.00 -4.88 8.16
C THR A 135 8.90 -4.37 7.03
N ALA A 136 10.00 -3.66 7.35
CA ALA A 136 10.95 -3.14 6.37
C ALA A 136 11.62 -4.26 5.58
N SER A 137 11.86 -5.39 6.23
CA SER A 137 12.48 -6.55 5.60
C SER A 137 11.57 -7.18 4.55
N GLY A 138 10.24 -7.02 4.63
CA GLY A 138 9.22 -7.57 3.73
C GLY A 138 9.19 -9.09 3.55
N GLY A 139 10.26 -9.80 3.94
CA GLY A 139 10.45 -11.23 3.74
C GLY A 139 10.21 -11.64 2.29
N PHE A 140 9.34 -12.63 2.13
CA PHE A 140 8.88 -13.13 0.84
C PHE A 140 8.27 -12.03 -0.06
N TYR A 141 7.65 -10.99 0.53
CA TYR A 141 6.89 -9.99 -0.22
C TYR A 141 7.73 -8.88 -0.87
N ASN A 142 9.04 -8.80 -0.62
CA ASN A 142 9.91 -7.78 -1.23
C ASN A 142 9.89 -7.79 -2.76
N ASN A 143 9.71 -8.98 -3.36
CA ASN A 143 9.62 -9.14 -4.81
C ASN A 143 8.36 -8.49 -5.40
N PHE A 144 7.39 -8.12 -4.57
CA PHE A 144 6.10 -7.57 -5.00
C PHE A 144 5.87 -6.12 -4.55
N TYR A 145 6.45 -5.69 -3.43
CA TYR A 145 6.17 -4.37 -2.85
C TYR A 145 6.52 -3.16 -3.71
N ASN A 146 7.61 -3.21 -4.48
CA ASN A 146 8.15 -2.06 -5.22
C ASN A 146 7.69 -2.00 -6.68
N GLN A 147 6.48 -2.43 -6.96
CA GLN A 147 5.90 -2.38 -8.30
C GLN A 147 4.38 -2.29 -8.18
N PRO A 148 3.66 -1.88 -9.25
CA PRO A 148 2.21 -1.86 -9.26
C PRO A 148 1.62 -3.22 -8.87
N SER A 149 1.24 -3.35 -7.60
CA SER A 149 0.74 -4.58 -7.01
C SER A 149 -0.15 -4.25 -5.83
N THR A 150 -1.00 -5.22 -5.47
CA THR A 150 -1.95 -5.04 -4.37
C THR A 150 -1.28 -5.03 -3.00
N PHE A 151 -0.07 -5.57 -2.85
CA PHE A 151 0.49 -5.92 -1.54
C PHE A 151 0.77 -4.71 -0.65
N ALA A 152 1.51 -3.71 -1.15
CA ALA A 152 1.84 -2.53 -0.35
C ALA A 152 0.58 -1.71 -0.03
N LEU A 153 -0.31 -1.52 -1.00
CA LEU A 153 -1.58 -0.82 -0.81
C LEU A 153 -2.49 -1.52 0.19
N PHE A 154 -2.58 -2.85 0.11
CA PHE A 154 -3.40 -3.62 1.05
C PHE A 154 -2.83 -3.60 2.46
N ALA A 155 -1.50 -3.63 2.60
CA ALA A 155 -0.84 -3.48 3.90
C ALA A 155 -1.15 -2.12 4.55
N TRP A 156 -1.18 -1.05 3.76
CA TRP A 156 -1.54 0.29 4.24
C TRP A 156 -3.03 0.39 4.59
N THR A 157 -3.91 0.05 3.65
CA THR A 157 -5.37 0.14 3.85
C THR A 157 -5.83 -0.77 4.98
N GLY A 158 -5.39 -2.03 5.00
CA GLY A 158 -5.67 -2.97 6.08
C GLY A 158 -5.10 -2.54 7.42
N GLY A 159 -3.83 -2.16 7.48
CA GLY A 159 -3.18 -1.73 8.72
C GLY A 159 -3.80 -0.46 9.32
N LEU A 160 -4.13 0.53 8.47
CA LEU A 160 -4.82 1.75 8.90
C LEU A 160 -6.28 1.47 9.29
N CYS A 161 -6.97 0.57 8.58
CA CYS A 161 -8.33 0.14 8.95
C CYS A 161 -8.34 -0.43 10.36
N LEU A 162 -7.51 -1.44 10.63
CA LEU A 162 -7.43 -2.09 11.95
C LEU A 162 -6.99 -1.11 13.05
N LEU A 163 -6.03 -0.24 12.75
CA LEU A 163 -5.60 0.80 13.70
C LEU A 163 -6.75 1.77 14.01
N ALA A 164 -7.52 2.18 13.01
CA ALA A 164 -8.65 3.08 13.19
C ALA A 164 -9.76 2.41 14.00
N LEU A 165 -10.11 1.16 13.72
CA LEU A 165 -11.09 0.39 14.49
C LEU A 165 -10.66 0.22 15.95
N ALA A 166 -9.39 -0.13 16.19
CA ALA A 166 -8.83 -0.24 17.54
C ALA A 166 -8.85 1.09 18.31
N GLN A 167 -8.66 2.22 17.64
CA GLN A 167 -8.74 3.54 18.26
C GLN A 167 -10.19 4.00 18.48
N GLY A 168 -11.09 3.67 17.56
CA GLY A 168 -12.53 3.94 17.67
C GLY A 168 -13.15 3.23 18.88
N SER A 169 -12.79 1.95 19.10
CA SER A 169 -13.27 1.17 20.26
C SER A 169 -12.73 1.71 21.60
N ARG A 170 -11.49 2.21 21.62
CA ARG A 170 -10.88 2.78 22.84
C ARG A 170 -11.39 4.16 23.20
N HIS A 171 -11.78 4.98 22.23
CA HIS A 171 -12.11 6.39 22.46
C HIS A 171 -13.60 6.68 22.40
N GLY A 172 -14.46 5.67 22.13
CA GLY A 172 -15.90 5.63 22.43
C GLY A 172 -16.82 6.61 21.70
N SER A 173 -16.37 7.85 21.46
CA SER A 173 -17.16 8.97 20.94
C SER A 173 -16.58 9.61 19.68
N SER A 174 -15.39 9.20 19.24
CA SER A 174 -14.78 9.76 18.02
C SER A 174 -15.28 9.01 16.78
N HIS A 175 -16.37 9.50 16.19
CA HIS A 175 -16.92 9.02 14.93
C HIS A 175 -15.92 9.07 13.77
N TRP A 176 -14.90 9.93 13.87
CA TRP A 176 -13.83 10.04 12.89
C TRP A 176 -13.06 8.73 12.70
N TRP A 177 -12.75 8.00 13.78
CA TRP A 177 -12.01 6.74 13.69
C TRP A 177 -12.82 5.65 12.99
N TRP A 178 -14.14 5.61 13.24
CA TRP A 178 -15.05 4.70 12.55
C TRP A 178 -15.17 5.03 11.06
N LEU A 179 -15.28 6.31 10.72
CA LEU A 179 -15.29 6.77 9.33
C LEU A 179 -13.98 6.39 8.62
N LEU A 180 -12.83 6.67 9.25
CA LEU A 180 -11.53 6.29 8.70
C LEU A 180 -11.42 4.78 8.50
N GLY A 181 -11.88 3.98 9.46
CA GLY A 181 -11.93 2.52 9.34
C GLY A 181 -12.75 2.07 8.13
N GLY A 182 -13.94 2.63 7.94
CA GLY A 182 -14.80 2.34 6.79
C GLY A 182 -14.20 2.78 5.45
N VAL A 183 -13.60 3.97 5.38
CA VAL A 183 -12.92 4.44 4.15
C VAL A 183 -11.72 3.56 3.83
N MET A 184 -10.91 3.20 4.81
CA MET A 184 -9.77 2.29 4.61
C MET A 184 -10.21 0.89 4.20
N ALA A 185 -11.32 0.38 4.74
CA ALA A 185 -11.91 -0.89 4.29
C ALA A 185 -12.39 -0.81 2.84
N GLY A 186 -13.05 0.29 2.44
CA GLY A 186 -13.45 0.54 1.06
C GLY A 186 -12.26 0.60 0.10
N LEU A 187 -11.20 1.33 0.46
CA LEU A 187 -9.95 1.35 -0.31
C LEU A 187 -9.25 -0.01 -0.32
N GLY A 188 -9.30 -0.75 0.78
CA GLY A 188 -8.85 -2.13 0.86
C GLY A 188 -9.59 -3.01 -0.14
N HIS A 189 -10.92 -2.87 -0.22
CA HIS A 189 -11.73 -3.57 -1.21
C HIS A 189 -11.37 -3.16 -2.64
N LEU A 190 -11.15 -1.86 -2.90
CA LEU A 190 -10.67 -1.39 -4.20
C LEU A 190 -9.23 -1.81 -4.54
N THR A 191 -8.49 -2.36 -3.57
CA THR A 191 -7.19 -2.99 -3.80
C THR A 191 -7.34 -4.48 -4.07
N ARG A 192 -8.17 -5.17 -3.27
CA ARG A 192 -8.46 -6.61 -3.40
C ARG A 192 -9.85 -6.93 -2.84
N ALA A 193 -10.51 -7.95 -3.41
CA ALA A 193 -11.87 -8.36 -3.04
C ALA A 193 -12.05 -8.58 -1.53
N ASP A 194 -11.05 -9.19 -0.89
CA ASP A 194 -11.03 -9.55 0.53
C ASP A 194 -10.96 -8.34 1.48
N GLY A 195 -10.72 -7.12 0.97
CA GLY A 195 -10.73 -5.91 1.79
C GLY A 195 -12.08 -5.63 2.48
N ALA A 196 -13.19 -6.13 1.94
CA ALA A 196 -14.50 -6.04 2.58
C ALA A 196 -14.60 -6.83 3.91
N LEU A 197 -13.67 -7.76 4.16
CA LEU A 197 -13.60 -8.54 5.40
C LEU A 197 -12.92 -7.79 6.55
N LEU A 198 -12.14 -6.73 6.26
CA LEU A 198 -11.44 -5.93 7.27
C LEU A 198 -12.34 -5.43 8.42
N PRO A 199 -13.53 -4.83 8.16
CA PRO A 199 -14.41 -4.37 9.22
C PRO A 199 -15.09 -5.49 10.02
N VAL A 200 -15.07 -6.73 9.52
CA VAL A 200 -15.67 -7.89 10.22
C VAL A 200 -14.68 -8.47 11.23
N VAL A 201 -13.38 -8.36 10.96
CA VAL A 201 -12.32 -8.96 11.79
C VAL A 201 -11.75 -7.99 12.83
N GLY A 202 -11.80 -6.67 12.57
CA GLY A 202 -11.28 -5.63 13.47
C GLY A 202 -12.25 -5.21 14.56
#